data_AF-A0A0X3Q9U7-F1
#
_entry.id   AF-A0A0X3Q9U7-F1
#
_cell.length_a   1.000
_cell.length_b   1.000
_cell.length_c   1.000
_cell.angle_alpha   90.00
_cell.angle_beta   90.00
_cell.angle_gamma   90.00
#
_symmetry.space_group_name_H-M   'P 1'
#
loop_
_entity.id
_entity.type
_entity.pdbx_description
1 polymer ?
#
loop_
_entity_poly.entity_id
_entity_poly.type
_entity_poly.pdbx_seq_one_letter_code
_entity_poly.pdbx_strand_id
1 'polypeptide(L)'
;DPGHLYRCRSQGLLACALETLTTSQPHRFVLACTHFYFHPDAGKLRCVQSAFVRRCLAEFAAENSTTKSDSSGRIVPLPIIVGADLNTTPDSLPFQYLVGSLGDPPTLPPDGPLSRCAFLPFRSAMAFKADAFTNMVPSFKACIDNILFTNPRGDLAVLRDYPLPTESEIYAAGKEALQQDHTILRPLCSESEGGLTLPNSQFPSDHLALIADMKFTPT
;
A
#
# COMPACT_ATOMS: atom_id res chain seq x y z
N ASP A 1 -17.01 -1.26 -37.10
CA ASP A 1 -16.05 -0.86 -36.07
C ASP A 1 -16.39 -1.61 -34.78
N PRO A 2 -15.74 -2.75 -34.49
CA PRO A 2 -16.21 -3.62 -33.42
C PRO A 2 -15.82 -3.03 -32.06
N GLY A 3 -16.78 -2.32 -31.48
CA GLY A 3 -17.11 -2.38 -30.05
C GLY A 3 -15.95 -2.19 -29.09
N HIS A 4 -15.44 -0.95 -28.97
CA HIS A 4 -14.77 -0.55 -27.73
C HIS A 4 -15.80 -0.51 -26.60
N LEU A 5 -16.03 -1.67 -25.98
CA LEU A 5 -16.66 -1.74 -24.68
C LEU A 5 -15.69 -1.06 -23.70
N TYR A 6 -15.85 0.24 -23.48
CA TYR A 6 -15.18 0.94 -22.38
C TYR A 6 -15.71 0.34 -21.07
N ARG A 7 -15.10 -0.75 -20.63
CA ARG A 7 -15.34 -1.29 -19.29
C ARG A 7 -14.89 -0.21 -18.31
N CYS A 8 -15.84 0.34 -17.56
CA CYS A 8 -15.56 1.35 -16.55
C CYS A 8 -14.49 0.80 -15.59
N ARG A 9 -13.41 1.56 -15.40
CA ARG A 9 -12.38 1.23 -14.42
C ARG A 9 -12.83 1.82 -13.10
N SER A 10 -13.34 0.98 -12.20
CA SER A 10 -13.90 1.38 -10.90
C SER A 10 -12.86 1.50 -9.78
N GLN A 11 -11.57 1.65 -10.12
CA GLN A 11 -10.53 1.76 -9.10
C GLN A 11 -10.59 3.11 -8.40
N GLY A 12 -10.51 3.09 -7.07
CA GLY A 12 -10.69 4.24 -6.22
C GLY A 12 -9.53 4.47 -5.26
N LEU A 13 -9.49 5.69 -4.74
CA LEU A 13 -8.69 6.08 -3.59
C LEU A 13 -9.66 6.50 -2.49
N LEU A 14 -9.64 5.81 -1.36
CA LEU A 14 -10.33 6.22 -0.14
C LEU A 14 -9.32 6.91 0.76
N ALA A 15 -9.64 8.11 1.26
CA ALA A 15 -8.80 8.84 2.20
C ALA A 15 -9.66 9.53 3.26
N CYS A 16 -9.21 9.47 4.52
CA CYS A 16 -9.84 10.11 5.66
C CYS A 16 -8.79 10.84 6.49
N ALA A 17 -9.08 12.05 6.95
CA ALA A 17 -8.30 12.71 7.99
C ALA A 17 -8.80 12.23 9.36
N LEU A 18 -7.90 11.69 10.18
CA LEU A 18 -8.18 11.15 11.51
C LEU A 18 -7.41 11.94 12.57
N GLU A 19 -7.94 11.97 13.79
CA GLU A 19 -7.34 12.64 14.94
C GLU A 19 -7.36 11.73 16.17
N THR A 20 -6.29 11.72 16.96
CA THR A 20 -6.19 10.88 18.17
C THR A 20 -7.04 11.42 19.30
N LEU A 21 -7.86 10.56 19.92
CA LEU A 21 -8.81 10.96 20.98
C LEU A 21 -8.18 11.07 22.38
N THR A 22 -7.09 10.36 22.65
CA THR A 22 -6.62 10.07 24.02
C THR A 22 -5.38 10.85 24.44
N THR A 23 -5.03 11.90 23.71
CA THR A 23 -3.79 12.66 23.92
C THR A 23 -4.12 14.11 24.25
N SER A 24 -3.45 14.69 25.25
CA SER A 24 -3.58 16.12 25.60
C SER A 24 -3.18 17.06 24.44
N GLN A 25 -2.35 16.55 23.52
CA GLN A 25 -2.05 17.15 22.22
C GLN A 25 -2.44 16.14 21.13
N PRO A 26 -3.62 16.29 20.48
CA PRO A 26 -4.05 15.39 19.41
C PRO A 26 -3.13 15.39 18.20
N HIS A 27 -2.78 14.21 17.70
CA HIS A 27 -2.11 14.03 16.42
C HIS A 27 -3.17 13.84 15.32
N ARG A 28 -3.02 14.58 14.23
CA ARG A 28 -3.87 14.46 13.05
C ARG A 28 -3.06 13.88 11.89
N PHE A 29 -3.66 12.97 11.14
CA PHE A 29 -3.02 12.28 10.02
C PHE A 29 -4.05 11.87 8.97
N VAL A 30 -3.58 11.56 7.76
CA VAL A 30 -4.40 10.98 6.69
C VAL A 30 -4.22 9.47 6.71
N LEU A 31 -5.32 8.74 6.79
CA LEU A 31 -5.38 7.30 6.53
C LEU A 31 -6.03 7.07 5.17
N ALA A 32 -5.40 6.28 4.31
CA ALA A 32 -5.91 5.99 2.98
C ALA A 32 -5.82 4.50 2.62
N CYS A 33 -6.63 4.10 1.65
CA CYS A 33 -6.63 2.77 1.06
C CYS A 33 -6.89 2.85 -0.45
N THR A 34 -6.19 2.03 -1.23
CA THR A 34 -6.39 1.94 -2.68
C THR A 34 -6.07 0.54 -3.20
N HIS A 35 -6.66 0.20 -4.35
CA HIS A 35 -6.39 -1.03 -5.09
C HIS A 35 -6.17 -0.64 -6.56
N PHE A 36 -4.97 -0.90 -7.10
CA PHE A 36 -4.63 -0.54 -8.47
C PHE A 36 -5.21 -1.50 -9.50
N TYR A 37 -5.15 -1.12 -10.79
CA TYR A 37 -5.68 -1.99 -11.82
C TYR A 37 -4.78 -3.23 -12.03
N PHE A 38 -5.39 -4.41 -11.93
CA PHE A 38 -4.70 -5.69 -11.79
C PHE A 38 -4.05 -6.24 -13.07
N HIS A 39 -4.55 -5.89 -14.26
CA HIS A 39 -4.14 -6.56 -15.50
C HIS A 39 -2.61 -6.47 -15.69
N PRO A 40 -1.90 -7.59 -15.95
CA PRO A 40 -0.43 -7.61 -15.97
C PRO A 40 0.16 -6.57 -16.93
N ASP A 41 -0.39 -6.44 -18.14
CA ASP A 41 0.07 -5.49 -19.17
C ASP A 41 -0.25 -4.01 -18.89
N ALA A 42 -0.97 -3.70 -17.81
CA ALA A 42 -1.41 -2.34 -17.51
C ALA A 42 -0.38 -1.49 -16.75
N GLY A 43 0.92 -1.77 -16.89
CA GLY A 43 1.98 -1.04 -16.20
C GLY A 43 1.93 0.48 -16.43
N LYS A 44 1.69 0.93 -17.67
CA LYS A 44 1.54 2.36 -17.98
C LYS A 44 0.36 3.01 -17.23
N LEU A 45 -0.76 2.29 -17.11
CA LEU A 45 -1.90 2.78 -16.34
C LEU A 45 -1.54 2.87 -14.86
N ARG A 46 -0.86 1.87 -14.31
CA ARG A 46 -0.42 1.90 -12.91
C ARG A 46 0.57 3.04 -12.65
N CYS A 47 1.42 3.45 -13.61
CA CYS A 47 2.23 4.67 -13.49
C CYS A 47 1.35 5.93 -13.33
N VAL A 48 0.28 6.05 -14.13
CA VAL A 48 -0.68 7.16 -14.03
C VAL A 48 -1.41 7.11 -12.68
N GLN A 49 -1.90 5.93 -12.25
CA GLN A 49 -2.54 5.76 -10.95
C GLN A 49 -1.59 6.14 -9.80
N SER A 50 -0.33 5.77 -9.89
CA SER A 50 0.71 6.07 -8.90
C SER A 50 0.94 7.58 -8.76
N ALA A 51 1.14 8.27 -9.88
CA ALA A 51 1.32 9.73 -9.89
C ALA A 51 0.06 10.45 -9.39
N PHE A 52 -1.12 9.98 -9.79
CA PHE A 52 -2.41 10.54 -9.38
C PHE A 52 -2.63 10.37 -7.86
N VAL A 53 -2.49 9.15 -7.33
CA VAL A 53 -2.67 8.88 -5.89
C VAL A 53 -1.70 9.69 -5.05
N ARG A 54 -0.41 9.73 -5.43
CA ARG A 54 0.60 10.52 -4.72
C ARG A 54 0.21 12.00 -4.68
N ARG A 55 -0.26 12.55 -5.81
CA ARG A 55 -0.71 13.93 -5.89
C ARG A 55 -1.95 14.19 -5.02
N CYS A 56 -3.01 13.40 -5.17
CA CYS A 56 -4.27 13.61 -4.45
C CYS A 56 -4.07 13.49 -2.94
N LEU A 57 -3.27 12.54 -2.46
CA LEU A 57 -2.97 12.42 -1.03
C LEU A 57 -2.14 13.59 -0.51
N ALA A 58 -1.19 14.12 -1.30
CA ALA A 58 -0.43 15.29 -0.92
C ALA A 58 -1.31 16.55 -0.84
N GLU A 59 -2.20 16.76 -1.82
CA GLU A 59 -3.21 17.84 -1.81
C GLU A 59 -4.12 17.72 -0.58
N PHE A 60 -4.72 16.54 -0.37
CA PHE A 60 -5.63 16.29 0.74
C PHE A 60 -4.95 16.47 2.11
N ALA A 61 -3.70 16.01 2.27
CA ALA A 61 -2.95 16.17 3.51
C ALA A 61 -2.54 17.62 3.79
N ALA A 62 -2.29 18.42 2.74
CA ALA A 62 -1.99 19.84 2.88
C ALA A 62 -3.26 20.64 3.24
N GLU A 63 -4.38 20.37 2.57
CA GLU A 63 -5.67 21.02 2.83
C GLU A 63 -6.20 20.76 4.24
N ASN A 64 -5.95 19.56 4.78
CA ASN A 64 -6.36 19.19 6.14
C ASN A 64 -5.31 19.55 7.21
N SER A 65 -4.20 20.18 6.83
CA SER A 65 -3.16 20.59 7.79
C SER A 65 -3.61 21.79 8.61
N THR A 66 -3.44 21.68 9.93
CA THR A 66 -3.68 22.78 10.89
C THR A 66 -2.44 23.62 11.16
N THR A 67 -1.26 23.18 10.71
CA THR A 67 0.01 23.86 10.96
C THR A 67 0.22 24.93 9.90
N LYS A 68 0.31 26.20 10.34
CA LYS A 68 0.24 27.35 9.43
C LYS A 68 1.40 27.45 8.44
N SER A 69 2.64 27.12 8.84
CA SER A 69 3.82 26.99 7.95
C SER A 69 5.06 26.51 8.72
N ASP A 70 6.05 25.95 8.02
CA ASP A 70 7.42 25.81 8.52
C ASP A 70 8.20 27.15 8.53
N SER A 71 9.48 27.11 8.92
CA SER A 71 10.36 28.29 8.94
C SER A 71 10.57 28.96 7.56
N SER A 72 10.17 28.29 6.47
CA SER A 72 10.22 28.81 5.10
C SER A 72 8.87 29.31 4.57
N GLY A 73 7.82 29.33 5.41
CA GLY A 73 6.48 29.76 5.00
C GLY A 73 5.70 28.72 4.20
N ARG A 74 6.15 27.45 4.19
CA ARG A 74 5.49 26.35 3.47
C ARG A 74 4.55 25.59 4.39
N ILE A 75 3.41 25.17 3.86
CA ILE A 75 2.47 24.32 4.62
C ILE A 75 3.17 22.99 4.87
N VAL A 76 3.21 22.58 6.14
CA VAL A 76 3.67 21.24 6.52
C VAL A 76 2.45 20.31 6.45
N PRO A 77 2.37 19.38 5.48
CA PRO A 77 1.19 18.51 5.34
C PRO A 77 1.02 17.60 6.56
N LEU A 78 -0.17 17.01 6.70
CA LEU A 78 -0.39 15.91 7.64
C LEU A 78 0.48 14.69 7.25
N PRO A 79 0.94 13.87 8.22
CA PRO A 79 1.45 12.54 7.94
C PRO A 79 0.39 11.71 7.21
N ILE A 80 0.81 10.88 6.25
CA ILE A 80 -0.06 10.02 5.45
C ILE A 80 0.31 8.58 5.73
N ILE A 81 -0.67 7.70 5.93
CA ILE A 81 -0.52 6.24 5.99
C ILE A 81 -1.46 5.64 4.94
N VAL A 82 -0.95 4.74 4.09
CA VAL A 82 -1.70 4.12 2.99
C VAL A 82 -1.51 2.61 3.05
N GLY A 83 -2.59 1.86 3.26
CA GLY A 83 -2.60 0.42 2.96
C GLY A 83 -3.02 0.22 1.51
N ALA A 84 -2.28 -0.53 0.71
CA ALA A 84 -2.60 -0.66 -0.70
C ALA A 84 -2.25 -2.02 -1.29
N ASP A 85 -3.15 -2.54 -2.13
CA ASP A 85 -2.82 -3.49 -3.19
C ASP A 85 -2.44 -2.69 -4.45
N LEU A 86 -1.17 -2.70 -4.78
CA LEU A 86 -0.63 -1.90 -5.87
C LEU A 86 -0.57 -2.67 -7.19
N ASN A 87 -0.85 -3.98 -7.19
CA ASN A 87 -0.69 -4.87 -8.34
C ASN A 87 0.64 -4.64 -9.08
N THR A 88 1.69 -4.31 -8.32
CA THR A 88 3.00 -3.97 -8.84
C THR A 88 4.06 -4.17 -7.77
N THR A 89 5.24 -4.61 -8.17
CA THR A 89 6.33 -4.97 -7.27
C THR A 89 7.19 -3.75 -6.88
N PRO A 90 7.92 -3.78 -5.75
CA PRO A 90 8.74 -2.66 -5.29
C PRO A 90 9.82 -2.17 -6.26
N ASP A 91 10.28 -3.02 -7.17
CA ASP A 91 11.28 -2.71 -8.21
C ASP A 91 10.66 -2.10 -9.48
N SER A 92 9.33 -2.07 -9.58
CA SER A 92 8.62 -1.66 -10.79
C SER A 92 8.62 -0.14 -11.01
N LEU A 93 8.47 0.27 -12.28
CA LEU A 93 8.32 1.67 -12.64
C LEU A 93 7.09 2.35 -11.99
N PRO A 94 5.88 1.73 -11.96
CA PRO A 94 4.76 2.28 -11.19
C PRO A 94 5.08 2.54 -9.72
N PHE A 95 5.73 1.59 -9.04
CA PHE A 95 6.10 1.75 -7.63
C PHE A 95 7.06 2.92 -7.44
N GLN A 96 8.06 3.04 -8.32
CA GLN A 96 9.01 4.15 -8.31
C GLN A 96 8.36 5.53 -8.46
N TYR A 97 7.30 5.65 -9.29
CA TYR A 97 6.46 6.85 -9.37
C TYR A 97 5.69 7.10 -8.07
N LEU A 98 5.09 6.05 -7.49
CA LEU A 98 4.29 6.15 -6.27
C LEU A 98 5.13 6.63 -5.08
N VAL A 99 6.33 6.09 -4.91
CA VAL A 99 7.23 6.49 -3.81
C VAL A 99 7.96 7.80 -4.07
N GLY A 100 7.84 8.37 -5.27
CA GLY A 100 8.46 9.64 -5.63
C GLY A 100 9.97 9.56 -5.91
N SER A 101 10.51 8.37 -6.14
CA SER A 101 11.93 8.18 -6.47
C SER A 101 12.33 8.78 -7.84
N LEU A 102 11.35 8.96 -8.73
CA LEU A 102 11.52 9.58 -10.04
C LEU A 102 11.24 11.09 -10.03
N GLY A 103 11.03 11.68 -8.85
CA GLY A 103 10.61 13.06 -8.69
C GLY A 103 9.13 13.29 -9.04
N ASP A 104 8.73 14.56 -9.05
CA ASP A 104 7.38 14.96 -9.41
C ASP A 104 7.22 14.99 -10.94
N PRO A 105 6.07 14.55 -11.49
CA PRO A 105 5.82 14.72 -12.91
C PRO A 105 5.87 16.22 -13.28
N PRO A 106 6.50 16.58 -14.41
CA PRO A 106 6.88 17.96 -14.76
C PRO A 106 5.72 18.94 -15.02
N THR A 107 4.47 18.59 -14.69
CA THR A 107 3.25 19.32 -15.07
C THR A 107 2.55 20.01 -13.90
N LEU A 108 3.23 20.27 -12.78
CA LEU A 108 2.64 21.07 -11.71
C LEU A 108 2.57 22.54 -12.15
N PRO A 109 1.37 23.16 -12.24
CA PRO A 109 1.26 24.58 -12.52
C PRO A 109 1.90 25.39 -11.38
N PRO A 110 2.72 26.41 -11.69
CA PRO A 110 3.55 27.12 -10.71
C PRO A 110 2.77 27.83 -9.59
N ASP A 111 1.47 28.10 -9.76
CA ASP A 111 0.65 28.84 -8.79
C ASP A 111 -0.40 27.98 -8.05
N GLY A 112 -0.30 26.65 -8.11
CA GLY A 112 -1.19 25.75 -7.38
C GLY A 112 -0.90 25.71 -5.87
N PRO A 113 -1.86 25.31 -5.02
CA PRO A 113 -1.62 25.05 -3.58
C PRO A 113 -0.44 24.10 -3.34
N LEU A 114 -0.20 23.21 -4.31
CA LEU A 114 0.91 22.26 -4.36
C LEU A 114 2.29 22.87 -4.56
N SER A 115 2.42 24.03 -5.23
CA SER A 115 3.71 24.71 -5.39
C SER A 115 4.31 25.16 -4.05
N ARG A 116 3.48 25.18 -3.00
CA ARG A 116 3.86 25.53 -1.62
C ARG A 116 3.96 24.31 -0.69
N CYS A 117 3.76 23.10 -1.20
CA CYS A 117 3.79 21.87 -0.42
C CYS A 117 5.02 21.03 -0.77
N ALA A 118 5.74 20.52 0.23
CA ALA A 118 6.83 19.59 0.00
C ALA A 118 6.26 18.19 -0.31
N PHE A 119 6.46 17.68 -1.52
CA PHE A 119 6.14 16.29 -1.86
C PHE A 119 7.19 15.36 -1.25
N LEU A 120 6.90 14.85 -0.05
CA LEU A 120 7.80 13.86 0.54
C LEU A 120 7.62 12.50 -0.13
N PRO A 121 8.73 11.77 -0.34
CA PRO A 121 8.66 10.41 -0.84
C PRO A 121 7.96 9.52 0.18
N PHE A 122 7.13 8.61 -0.31
CA PHE A 122 6.58 7.54 0.53
C PHE A 122 7.70 6.59 0.92
N ARG A 123 7.60 6.06 2.15
CA ARG A 123 8.44 4.98 2.67
C ARG A 123 7.55 3.78 2.93
N SER A 124 8.08 2.57 2.78
CA SER A 124 7.39 1.39 3.26
C SER A 124 7.55 1.26 4.76
N ALA A 125 6.46 0.91 5.45
CA ALA A 125 6.49 0.48 6.85
C ALA A 125 6.92 -0.99 6.99
N MET A 126 7.02 -1.74 5.89
CA MET A 126 7.41 -3.14 5.87
C MET A 126 8.86 -3.30 5.43
N ALA A 127 9.61 -4.17 6.10
CA ALA A 127 10.94 -4.60 5.69
C ALA A 127 10.87 -5.92 4.91
N PHE A 128 10.55 -5.83 3.61
CA PHE A 128 10.46 -7.02 2.76
C PHE A 128 11.82 -7.69 2.55
N LYS A 129 11.85 -9.02 2.71
CA LYS A 129 12.95 -9.86 2.21
C LYS A 129 12.93 -9.91 0.68
N ALA A 130 14.05 -10.27 0.07
CA ALA A 130 14.17 -10.35 -1.39
C ALA A 130 13.22 -11.36 -2.04
N ASP A 131 12.86 -12.42 -1.30
CA ASP A 131 11.93 -13.48 -1.70
C ASP A 131 10.52 -13.30 -1.13
N ALA A 132 10.22 -12.17 -0.51
CA ALA A 132 8.92 -11.90 0.06
C ALA A 132 7.84 -11.84 -1.02
N PHE A 133 6.64 -12.28 -0.66
CA PHE A 133 5.44 -12.18 -1.47
C PHE A 133 4.27 -11.82 -0.57
N THR A 134 3.30 -11.11 -1.12
CA THR A 134 2.06 -10.76 -0.43
C THR A 134 0.87 -11.40 -1.11
N ASN A 135 1.00 -11.85 -2.36
CA ASN A 135 0.02 -12.69 -3.05
C ASN A 135 0.71 -13.98 -3.55
N MET A 136 0.06 -15.12 -3.38
CA MET A 136 0.56 -16.41 -3.88
C MET A 136 -0.57 -17.37 -4.27
N VAL A 137 -0.75 -17.54 -5.56
CA VAL A 137 -1.65 -18.52 -6.19
C VAL A 137 -0.82 -19.47 -7.08
N PRO A 138 -1.39 -20.57 -7.62
CA PRO A 138 -0.60 -21.60 -8.31
C PRO A 138 0.34 -21.11 -9.42
N SER A 139 -0.08 -20.07 -10.15
CA SER A 139 0.65 -19.55 -11.32
C SER A 139 1.16 -18.11 -11.14
N PHE A 140 1.05 -17.55 -9.95
CA PHE A 140 1.46 -16.17 -9.68
C PHE A 140 1.87 -15.99 -8.22
N LYS A 141 3.05 -15.41 -8.02
CA LYS A 141 3.59 -15.09 -6.70
C LYS A 141 4.35 -13.78 -6.78
N ALA A 142 3.94 -12.80 -5.99
CA ALA A 142 4.57 -11.48 -6.01
C ALA A 142 4.32 -10.70 -4.71
N CYS A 143 5.23 -9.77 -4.40
CA CYS A 143 5.02 -8.74 -3.39
C CYS A 143 4.33 -7.54 -4.06
N ILE A 144 3.01 -7.43 -3.92
CA ILE A 144 2.20 -6.38 -4.57
C ILE A 144 1.42 -5.51 -3.59
N ASP A 145 1.45 -5.84 -2.31
CA ASP A 145 0.82 -5.08 -1.24
C ASP A 145 1.86 -4.27 -0.46
N ASN A 146 1.46 -3.12 0.08
CA ASN A 146 2.34 -2.31 0.92
C ASN A 146 1.56 -1.48 1.95
N ILE A 147 2.20 -1.21 3.10
CA ILE A 147 1.83 -0.13 4.01
C ILE A 147 2.83 1.00 3.78
N LEU A 148 2.41 2.05 3.09
CA LEU A 148 3.24 3.21 2.77
C LEU A 148 2.94 4.37 3.72
N PHE A 149 3.95 5.18 4.04
CA PHE A 149 3.73 6.39 4.82
C PHE A 149 4.63 7.56 4.43
N THR A 150 4.17 8.77 4.74
CA THR A 150 4.99 9.99 4.76
C THR A 150 5.04 10.55 6.17
N ASN A 151 6.17 11.17 6.54
CA ASN A 151 6.34 11.80 7.85
C ASN A 151 6.96 13.20 7.71
N PRO A 152 6.18 14.20 7.26
CA PRO A 152 6.67 15.57 7.07
C PRO A 152 7.01 16.31 8.36
N ARG A 153 6.41 15.90 9.48
CA ARG A 153 6.57 16.56 10.77
C ARG A 153 7.68 15.94 11.62
N GLY A 154 8.17 14.78 11.22
CA GLY A 154 9.12 14.01 12.01
C GLY A 154 8.49 13.31 13.22
N ASP A 155 7.16 13.34 13.35
CA ASP A 155 6.45 12.89 14.54
C ASP A 155 5.83 11.50 14.42
N LEU A 156 5.98 10.79 13.29
CA LEU A 156 5.49 9.42 13.09
C LEU A 156 6.64 8.42 12.88
N ALA A 157 6.68 7.37 13.69
CA ALA A 157 7.67 6.29 13.59
C ALA A 157 7.02 4.92 13.43
N VAL A 158 7.66 4.05 12.63
CA VAL A 158 7.37 2.61 12.61
C VAL A 158 8.12 1.97 13.77
N LEU A 159 7.38 1.33 14.69
CA LEU A 159 7.97 0.63 15.84
C LEU A 159 8.37 -0.80 15.50
N ARG A 160 7.51 -1.48 14.74
CA ARG A 160 7.67 -2.88 14.37
C ARG A 160 6.85 -3.17 13.13
N ASP A 161 7.38 -3.98 12.23
CA ASP A 161 6.64 -4.71 11.23
C ASP A 161 6.61 -6.21 11.57
N TYR A 162 5.57 -6.90 11.12
CA TYR A 162 5.41 -8.33 11.38
C TYR A 162 5.83 -9.10 10.13
N PRO A 163 6.73 -10.10 10.27
CA PRO A 163 7.24 -10.84 9.13
C PRO A 163 6.13 -11.65 8.47
N LEU A 164 6.18 -11.69 7.14
CA LEU A 164 5.34 -12.57 6.35
C LEU A 164 5.81 -14.03 6.48
N PRO A 165 4.89 -15.01 6.47
CA PRO A 165 5.27 -16.42 6.40
C PRO A 165 6.05 -16.69 5.11
N THR A 166 7.01 -17.60 5.21
CA THR A 166 7.70 -18.17 4.05
C THR A 166 6.77 -19.10 3.29
N GLU A 167 7.07 -19.33 2.02
CA GLU A 167 6.35 -20.30 1.19
C GLU A 167 6.37 -21.71 1.80
N SER A 168 7.49 -22.10 2.41
CA SER A 168 7.61 -23.38 3.12
C SER A 168 6.70 -23.47 4.34
N GLU A 169 6.55 -22.39 5.12
CA GLU A 169 5.63 -22.34 6.26
C GLU A 169 4.16 -22.44 5.81
N ILE A 170 3.79 -21.80 4.69
CA ILE A 170 2.44 -21.92 4.13
C ILE A 170 2.14 -23.36 3.70
N TYR A 171 3.07 -24.00 2.98
CA TYR A 171 2.91 -25.39 2.58
C TYR A 171 2.85 -26.34 3.77
N ALA A 172 3.69 -26.14 4.78
CA ALA A 172 3.68 -26.95 6.00
C ALA A 172 2.34 -26.83 6.74
N ALA A 173 1.84 -25.61 6.94
CA ALA A 173 0.56 -25.35 7.60
C ALA A 173 -0.62 -25.98 6.83
N GLY A 174 -0.63 -25.90 5.50
CA GLY A 174 -1.64 -26.55 4.66
C GLY A 174 -1.62 -28.08 4.79
N LYS A 175 -0.44 -28.71 4.82
CA LYS A 175 -0.28 -30.16 5.01
C LYS A 175 -0.74 -30.61 6.39
N GLU A 176 -0.32 -29.89 7.42
CA GLU A 176 -0.67 -30.18 8.81
C GLU A 176 -2.20 -30.13 9.01
N ALA A 177 -2.85 -29.09 8.49
CA ALA A 177 -4.30 -28.94 8.57
C ALA A 177 -5.05 -30.13 7.94
N LEU A 178 -4.63 -30.57 6.74
CA LEU A 178 -5.24 -31.72 6.06
C LEU A 178 -5.06 -33.06 6.79
N GLN A 179 -4.01 -33.18 7.61
CA GLN A 179 -3.75 -34.37 8.41
C GLN A 179 -4.56 -34.39 9.70
N GLN A 180 -4.77 -33.22 10.32
CA GLN A 180 -5.40 -33.10 11.64
C GLN A 180 -6.93 -33.01 11.59
N ASP A 181 -7.50 -32.45 10.52
CA ASP A 181 -8.94 -32.22 10.42
C ASP A 181 -9.52 -32.74 9.11
N HIS A 182 -10.31 -33.81 9.21
CA HIS A 182 -10.98 -34.44 8.09
C HIS A 182 -12.18 -33.65 7.55
N THR A 183 -12.60 -32.58 8.23
CA THR A 183 -13.69 -31.70 7.77
C THR A 183 -13.21 -30.60 6.84
N ILE A 184 -11.89 -30.38 6.75
CA ILE A 184 -11.28 -29.40 5.85
C ILE A 184 -11.46 -29.85 4.40
N LEU A 185 -11.94 -28.91 3.56
CA LEU A 185 -12.01 -29.12 2.12
C LEU A 185 -10.61 -29.32 1.55
N ARG A 186 -10.43 -30.41 0.81
CA ARG A 186 -9.18 -30.67 0.11
C ARG A 186 -8.99 -29.66 -1.03
N PRO A 187 -7.74 -29.34 -1.38
CA PRO A 187 -7.43 -28.58 -2.57
C PRO A 187 -8.10 -29.11 -3.83
N LEU A 188 -8.50 -28.19 -4.73
CA LEU A 188 -9.10 -28.55 -6.01
C LEU A 188 -8.09 -29.15 -7.00
N CYS A 189 -6.80 -28.80 -6.86
CA CYS A 189 -5.70 -29.34 -7.66
C CYS A 189 -4.65 -30.02 -6.78
N SER A 190 -3.76 -30.78 -7.40
CA SER A 190 -2.68 -31.46 -6.67
C SER A 190 -1.69 -30.45 -6.06
N GLU A 191 -0.90 -30.89 -5.08
CA GLU A 191 0.17 -30.05 -4.50
C GLU A 191 1.15 -29.56 -5.58
N SER A 192 1.52 -30.43 -6.53
CA SER A 192 2.38 -30.08 -7.67
C SER A 192 1.77 -29.04 -8.62
N GLU A 193 0.45 -28.88 -8.59
CA GLU A 193 -0.29 -27.87 -9.36
C GLU A 193 -0.67 -26.65 -8.48
N GLY A 194 -0.02 -26.49 -7.32
CA GLY A 194 -0.28 -25.36 -6.41
C GLY A 194 -1.49 -25.53 -5.51
N GLY A 195 -2.00 -26.74 -5.28
CA GLY A 195 -3.18 -26.98 -4.44
C GLY A 195 -3.05 -26.47 -2.99
N LEU A 196 -1.83 -26.25 -2.51
CA LEU A 196 -1.56 -25.72 -1.18
C LEU A 196 -1.11 -24.25 -1.17
N THR A 197 -1.18 -23.55 -2.30
CA THR A 197 -1.01 -22.09 -2.32
C THR A 197 -2.20 -21.40 -1.64
N LEU A 198 -2.30 -20.08 -1.75
CA LEU A 198 -3.38 -19.31 -1.13
C LEU A 198 -4.58 -19.17 -2.10
N PRO A 199 -5.82 -19.00 -1.59
CA PRO A 199 -6.21 -19.27 -0.20
C PRO A 199 -6.16 -20.77 0.10
N ASN A 200 -6.05 -21.11 1.38
CA ASN A 200 -6.18 -22.48 1.88
C ASN A 200 -6.88 -22.50 3.24
N SER A 201 -6.91 -23.67 3.90
CA SER A 201 -7.62 -23.83 5.18
C SER A 201 -7.06 -23.01 6.34
N GLN A 202 -5.80 -22.59 6.25
CA GLN A 202 -5.13 -21.76 7.26
C GLN A 202 -5.13 -20.28 6.88
N PHE A 203 -5.16 -19.98 5.58
CA PHE A 203 -5.07 -18.64 5.04
C PHE A 203 -6.30 -18.32 4.18
N PRO A 204 -7.25 -17.50 4.66
CA PRO A 204 -8.55 -17.32 4.03
C PRO A 204 -8.56 -16.39 2.80
N SER A 205 -7.39 -15.91 2.36
CA SER A 205 -7.21 -15.05 1.19
C SER A 205 -5.99 -15.50 0.41
N ASP A 206 -5.98 -15.23 -0.90
CA ASP A 206 -4.81 -15.32 -1.78
C ASP A 206 -3.71 -14.30 -1.45
N HIS A 207 -4.06 -13.28 -0.65
CA HIS A 207 -3.13 -12.29 -0.11
C HIS A 207 -2.81 -12.55 1.37
N LEU A 208 -1.60 -12.18 1.77
CA LEU A 208 -1.12 -12.14 3.15
C LEU A 208 -1.33 -10.75 3.73
N ALA A 209 -1.89 -10.68 4.94
CA ALA A 209 -2.08 -9.41 5.64
C ALA A 209 -0.74 -8.79 6.03
N LEU A 210 -0.57 -7.50 5.71
CA LEU A 210 0.54 -6.69 6.21
C LEU A 210 0.15 -6.05 7.55
N ILE A 211 1.06 -6.12 8.52
CA ILE A 211 0.83 -5.58 9.86
C ILE A 211 2.07 -4.79 10.27
N ALA A 212 1.86 -3.57 10.75
CA ALA A 212 2.90 -2.73 11.32
C ALA A 212 2.35 -1.93 12.51
N ASP A 213 3.13 -1.86 13.58
CA ASP A 213 2.89 -1.00 14.73
C ASP A 213 3.55 0.36 14.46
N MET A 214 2.77 1.45 14.49
CA MET A 214 3.25 2.81 14.31
C MET A 214 2.94 3.67 15.52
N LYS A 215 3.78 4.67 15.80
CA LYS A 215 3.64 5.55 16.96
C LYS A 215 3.89 7.00 16.58
N PHE A 216 3.02 7.88 17.06
CA PHE A 216 3.30 9.30 17.12
C PHE A 216 4.23 9.62 18.30
N THR A 217 5.30 10.37 18.07
CA THR A 217 6.14 10.92 19.13
C THR A 217 5.45 12.13 19.73
N PRO A 218 5.36 12.26 21.06
CA PRO A 218 4.86 13.46 21.70
C PRO A 218 5.68 14.68 21.24
N THR A 219 4.99 15.73 20.83
CA THR A 219 5.57 17.04 20.52
C THR A 219 5.81 17.87 21.78
#